data_AF-A0A329UGW6-F1
#
_entry.id   AF-A0A329UGW6-F1
#
_cell.length_a   1.000
_cell.length_b   1.000
_cell.length_c   1.000
_cell.angle_alpha   90.00
_cell.angle_beta   90.00
_cell.angle_gamma   90.00
#
_symmetry.space_group_name_H-M   'P 1'
#
loop_
_entity.id
_entity.type
_entity.pdbx_description
1 polymer ?
#
loop_
_entity_poly.entity_id
_entity_poly.type
_entity_poly.pdbx_seq_one_letter_code
_entity_poly.pdbx_strand_id
1 'polypeptide(L)'
;MIEHDIAHPALNDTDVFVVDFNDCPDMSFARVNSLTYRGQAILIRPKWRDLYIALLKKLYADYSNEIDSVVGKVYGRASAPFVGNCHSISLMRSPGEFAPDRYVELNISATTVIVNIKTMLDICGTSYEDVNITYTKSNKDQMEALLNVQNIRTVFSAELLSIAGTIISDIFPNGLRKSSQIARKKFAAAYKNTTGRDFQDNIDLDALALQVGLEYEDKIYVPSKETKEFLKKLIDNIREQEYRLVYYEELYNAFSEQLSADKIFSAEMLKTVLEAVAPEMVFYKAYACFSKNDSLVDDIIRAYGNDIYIDYQEIKSRLPYVDLYQIRLTCSRSPEFVSMGDEVYALSGKIYLSKNDVEAARRSIEEDITENNFSKLGSIDVYESECMNPGINASALQTLLFDRYLSEDYDRKRSIITRKGAEVRVYDVMKKFCLEHEQISVNEIEAYERDISGRFTYGLSAAFDGMIRVDKETFVHNDMVSFDVEAIDYAISMYVQNSVVPLADIKSFTSFPYVEDFPWNSFLLDSFCSHYSKEFRSMGGPAKQDIIGAIYPIHMTFDNYTSLLAKAAAGSGLELTEKTIGDFFSAHKYWLRRSKLNEVLATAQEMRLKEEQSLVRI
;
A
#
# COMPACT_ATOMS: atom_id res chain seq x y z
N MET A 1 -23.81 -22.09 62.60
CA MET A 1 -24.52 -20.81 62.49
C MET A 1 -23.44 -19.73 62.57
N ILE A 2 -22.90 -19.17 61.48
CA ILE A 2 -23.58 -18.45 60.36
C ILE A 2 -24.61 -17.48 60.95
N GLU A 3 -24.56 -16.16 60.79
CA GLU A 3 -24.31 -15.31 59.61
C GLU A 3 -23.65 -13.99 60.05
N HIS A 4 -22.54 -13.57 59.45
CA HIS A 4 -22.44 -12.74 58.22
C HIS A 4 -22.97 -11.31 58.40
N ASP A 5 -22.06 -10.43 58.82
CA ASP A 5 -22.12 -9.00 58.53
C ASP A 5 -22.08 -8.81 57.01
N ILE A 6 -23.24 -8.50 56.44
CA ILE A 6 -23.37 -8.10 55.05
C ILE A 6 -22.94 -6.63 54.99
N ALA A 7 -21.69 -6.41 54.57
CA ALA A 7 -21.30 -5.12 54.03
C ALA A 7 -22.16 -4.86 52.79
N HIS A 8 -23.07 -3.89 52.90
CA HIS A 8 -23.76 -3.36 51.74
C HIS A 8 -22.73 -2.72 50.79
N PRO A 9 -22.85 -2.97 49.47
CA PRO A 9 -21.90 -2.49 48.48
C PRO A 9 -22.07 -1.00 48.25
N ALA A 10 -20.96 -0.26 48.22
CA ALA A 10 -20.93 1.08 47.67
C ALA A 10 -21.03 1.00 46.13
N LEU A 11 -22.22 1.29 45.60
CA LEU A 11 -22.48 1.79 44.24
C LEU A 11 -23.10 3.19 44.46
N ASN A 12 -22.93 4.24 43.67
CA ASN A 12 -22.39 4.48 42.33
C ASN A 12 -22.23 6.00 42.22
N ASP A 13 -21.16 6.47 41.59
CA ASP A 13 -21.22 7.71 40.79
C ASP A 13 -20.10 7.61 39.75
N THR A 14 -20.32 6.73 38.77
CA THR A 14 -19.58 6.80 37.51
C THR A 14 -20.48 7.51 36.52
N ASP A 15 -20.30 8.82 36.39
CA ASP A 15 -20.98 9.61 35.37
C ASP A 15 -20.76 8.95 34.01
N VAL A 16 -21.87 8.59 33.36
CA VAL A 16 -21.88 8.06 32.00
C VAL A 16 -22.04 9.23 31.05
N PHE A 17 -21.03 9.44 30.21
CA PHE A 17 -20.97 10.52 29.24
C PHE A 17 -21.25 9.98 27.83
N VAL A 18 -21.71 10.87 26.95
CA VAL A 18 -21.86 10.61 25.51
C VAL A 18 -20.75 11.35 24.78
N VAL A 19 -20.18 10.74 23.75
CA VAL A 19 -19.21 11.41 22.88
C VAL A 19 -19.91 12.48 22.05
N ASP A 20 -19.47 13.72 22.16
CA ASP A 20 -19.80 14.78 21.22
C ASP A 20 -18.68 14.87 20.16
N PHE A 21 -19.03 14.64 18.89
CA PHE A 21 -18.08 14.72 17.78
C PHE A 21 -17.84 16.15 17.30
N ASN A 22 -18.65 17.14 17.72
CA ASN A 22 -18.40 18.55 17.43
C ASN A 22 -17.33 19.14 18.35
N ASP A 23 -17.20 18.59 19.56
CA ASP A 23 -16.20 18.98 20.56
C ASP A 23 -15.49 17.74 21.09
N CYS A 24 -14.52 17.21 20.31
CA CYS A 24 -13.78 15.99 20.63
C CYS A 24 -13.03 16.13 21.96
N PRO A 25 -13.53 15.57 23.08
CA PRO A 25 -12.93 15.81 24.38
C PRO A 25 -11.70 14.90 24.56
N ASP A 26 -10.82 15.27 25.50
CA ASP A 26 -9.73 14.38 25.90
C ASP A 26 -10.30 13.10 26.53
N MET A 27 -10.05 11.97 25.88
CA MET A 27 -10.51 10.63 26.30
C MET A 27 -9.45 9.89 27.13
N SER A 28 -8.44 10.59 27.64
CA SER A 28 -7.52 10.03 28.62
C SER A 28 -8.31 9.45 29.78
N PHE A 29 -8.00 8.19 30.14
CA PHE A 29 -8.64 7.45 31.23
C PHE A 29 -10.13 7.13 31.03
N ALA A 30 -10.70 7.38 29.86
CA ALA A 30 -12.07 7.00 29.54
C ALA A 30 -12.16 5.50 29.20
N ARG A 31 -13.21 4.84 29.69
CA ARG A 31 -13.58 3.47 29.30
C ARG A 31 -14.88 3.52 28.51
N VAL A 32 -14.89 2.85 27.37
CA VAL A 32 -16.09 2.73 26.54
C VAL A 32 -17.10 1.77 27.18
N ASN A 33 -18.37 2.18 27.17
CA ASN A 33 -19.49 1.41 27.72
C ASN A 33 -20.33 0.78 26.60
N SER A 34 -20.76 1.56 25.60
CA SER A 34 -21.59 1.07 24.50
C SER A 34 -21.35 1.83 23.19
N LEU A 35 -21.73 1.17 22.09
CA LEU A 35 -21.75 1.72 20.73
C LEU A 35 -23.12 1.42 20.10
N THR A 36 -23.75 2.45 19.53
CA THR A 36 -24.96 2.34 18.71
C THR A 36 -24.71 3.04 17.38
N TYR A 37 -25.16 2.43 16.28
CA TYR A 37 -25.12 3.02 14.95
C TYR A 37 -26.51 2.96 14.31
N ARG A 38 -27.06 4.11 13.90
CA ARG A 38 -28.43 4.26 13.34
C ARG A 38 -29.51 3.60 14.19
N GLY A 39 -29.40 3.79 15.51
CA GLY A 39 -30.31 3.20 16.49
C GLY A 39 -30.10 1.70 16.77
N GLN A 40 -29.16 1.02 16.11
CA GLN A 40 -28.83 -0.38 16.34
C GLN A 40 -27.62 -0.54 17.26
N ALA A 41 -27.78 -1.25 18.38
CA ALA A 41 -26.69 -1.55 19.30
C ALA A 41 -25.66 -2.51 18.66
N ILE A 42 -24.39 -2.17 18.75
CA ILE A 42 -23.28 -3.00 18.26
C ILE A 42 -22.59 -3.65 19.45
N LEU A 43 -22.52 -4.98 19.45
CA LEU A 43 -21.86 -5.73 20.51
C LEU A 43 -20.34 -5.52 20.44
N ILE A 44 -19.76 -4.98 21.50
CA ILE A 44 -18.32 -4.72 21.61
C ILE A 44 -17.80 -5.21 22.96
N ARG A 45 -16.53 -5.60 23.02
CA ARG A 45 -15.80 -5.63 24.29
C ARG A 45 -15.50 -4.18 24.70
N PRO A 46 -15.46 -3.85 26.02
CA PRO A 46 -15.30 -2.48 26.49
C PRO A 46 -13.85 -1.98 26.34
N LYS A 47 -13.37 -1.93 25.09
CA LYS A 47 -12.05 -1.45 24.67
C LYS A 47 -12.22 -0.58 23.43
N TRP A 48 -11.54 0.56 23.40
CA TRP A 48 -11.58 1.51 22.28
C TRP A 48 -11.21 0.90 20.93
N ARG A 49 -10.24 -0.02 20.90
CA ARG A 49 -9.87 -0.80 19.70
C ARG A 49 -11.03 -1.60 19.13
N ASP A 50 -11.74 -2.33 20.00
CA ASP A 50 -12.84 -3.21 19.59
C ASP A 50 -14.03 -2.37 19.10
N LEU A 51 -14.32 -1.25 19.77
CA LEU A 51 -15.29 -0.26 19.29
C LEU A 51 -14.93 0.25 17.89
N TYR A 52 -13.68 0.65 17.70
CA TYR A 52 -13.25 1.31 16.47
C TYR A 52 -13.41 0.37 15.26
N ILE A 53 -12.93 -0.86 15.36
CA ILE A 53 -13.09 -1.86 14.30
C ILE A 53 -14.56 -2.21 14.06
N ALA A 54 -15.37 -2.34 15.12
CA ALA A 54 -16.78 -2.71 14.98
C ALA A 54 -17.59 -1.64 14.25
N LEU A 55 -17.34 -0.36 14.56
CA LEU A 55 -17.98 0.76 13.86
C LEU A 55 -17.51 0.86 12.40
N LEU A 56 -16.20 0.76 12.14
CA LEU A 56 -15.66 0.82 10.77
C LEU A 56 -16.21 -0.28 9.87
N LYS A 57 -16.41 -1.50 10.40
CA LYS A 57 -17.08 -2.59 9.69
C LYS A 57 -18.49 -2.23 9.23
N LYS A 58 -19.24 -1.52 10.07
CA LYS A 58 -20.60 -1.06 9.74
C LYS A 58 -20.59 0.08 8.75
N LEU A 59 -19.72 1.07 8.94
CA LEU A 59 -19.55 2.18 7.99
C LEU A 59 -19.12 1.69 6.61
N TYR A 60 -18.20 0.72 6.53
CA TYR A 60 -17.76 0.16 5.25
C TYR A 60 -18.85 -0.61 4.51
N ALA A 61 -19.76 -1.27 5.23
CA ALA A 61 -20.90 -1.94 4.61
C ALA A 61 -21.86 -0.94 3.94
N ASP A 62 -21.95 0.29 4.47
CA ASP A 62 -22.85 1.33 3.98
C ASP A 62 -22.18 2.29 2.97
N TYR A 63 -20.85 2.50 3.08
CA TYR A 63 -20.10 3.58 2.40
C TYR A 63 -18.74 3.11 1.83
N SER A 64 -18.72 1.94 1.19
CA SER A 64 -17.47 1.35 0.70
C SER A 64 -16.75 2.25 -0.32
N ASN A 65 -17.47 2.96 -1.19
CA ASN A 65 -16.88 3.79 -2.24
C ASN A 65 -16.16 5.02 -1.66
N GLU A 66 -16.78 5.67 -0.69
CA GLU A 66 -16.27 6.85 0.00
C GLU A 66 -15.00 6.49 0.78
N ILE A 67 -15.04 5.37 1.52
CA ILE A 67 -13.88 4.87 2.28
C ILE A 67 -12.77 4.39 1.34
N ASP A 68 -13.10 3.75 0.22
CA ASP A 68 -12.11 3.32 -0.77
C ASP A 68 -11.43 4.50 -1.46
N SER A 69 -12.14 5.62 -1.62
CA SER A 69 -11.58 6.84 -2.21
C SER A 69 -10.41 7.43 -1.40
N VAL A 70 -10.26 7.05 -0.13
CA VAL A 70 -9.20 7.55 0.77
C VAL A 70 -8.12 6.54 1.09
N VAL A 71 -8.19 5.33 0.53
CA VAL A 71 -7.19 4.27 0.75
C VAL A 71 -5.81 4.73 0.26
N GLY A 72 -4.80 4.54 1.08
CA GLY A 72 -3.42 4.93 0.80
C GLY A 72 -3.15 6.44 0.96
N LYS A 73 -4.17 7.26 1.29
CA LYS A 73 -3.96 8.68 1.56
C LYS A 73 -3.43 8.89 2.97
N VAL A 74 -2.38 9.70 3.06
CA VAL A 74 -1.79 10.16 4.32
C VAL A 74 -2.31 11.56 4.61
N TYR A 75 -2.81 11.77 5.82
CA TYR A 75 -3.31 13.08 6.26
C TYR A 75 -2.34 13.70 7.28
N GLY A 76 -2.03 14.99 7.10
CA GLY A 76 -1.13 15.73 8.00
C GLY A 76 0.29 15.19 8.02
N ARG A 77 0.91 15.13 9.20
CA ARG A 77 2.29 14.63 9.43
C ARG A 77 2.34 13.14 9.79
N ALA A 78 1.28 12.37 9.52
CA ALA A 78 1.25 10.95 9.84
C ALA A 78 2.25 10.16 8.97
N SER A 79 2.87 9.12 9.52
CA SER A 79 3.80 8.24 8.80
C SER A 79 3.10 7.07 8.09
N ALA A 80 1.81 6.88 8.35
CA ALA A 80 0.98 5.80 7.82
C ALA A 80 -0.31 6.38 7.22
N PRO A 81 -0.90 5.75 6.20
CA PRO A 81 -2.17 6.20 5.64
C PRO A 81 -3.31 6.04 6.66
N PHE A 82 -4.33 6.90 6.54
CA PHE A 82 -5.49 6.87 7.43
C PHE A 82 -6.31 5.58 7.26
N VAL A 83 -6.49 5.14 6.01
CA VAL A 83 -6.93 3.79 5.64
C VAL A 83 -5.86 3.17 4.75
N GLY A 84 -5.32 2.04 5.17
CA GLY A 84 -4.30 1.29 4.44
C GLY A 84 -4.86 0.10 3.68
N ASN A 85 -4.08 -0.40 2.75
CA ASN A 85 -4.21 -1.70 2.08
C ASN A 85 -2.98 -2.58 2.35
N CYS A 86 -2.93 -3.79 1.81
CA CYS A 86 -1.84 -4.76 1.95
C CYS A 86 -0.46 -4.21 1.57
N HIS A 87 -0.38 -3.22 0.68
CA HIS A 87 0.88 -2.58 0.28
C HIS A 87 1.38 -1.55 1.30
N SER A 88 0.50 -1.08 2.18
CA SER A 88 0.78 -0.01 3.16
C SER A 88 0.62 -0.45 4.61
N ILE A 89 0.21 -1.70 4.85
CA ILE A 89 -0.03 -2.28 6.18
C ILE A 89 1.24 -2.25 7.04
N SER A 90 2.42 -2.37 6.43
CA SER A 90 3.74 -2.31 7.09
C SER A 90 4.07 -0.94 7.69
N LEU A 91 3.37 0.12 7.27
CA LEU A 91 3.53 1.47 7.82
C LEU A 91 2.78 1.65 9.15
N MET A 92 1.85 0.75 9.48
CA MET A 92 1.07 0.81 10.73
C MET A 92 1.79 0.06 11.86
N ARG A 93 1.73 0.60 13.07
CA ARG A 93 2.30 0.01 14.29
C ARG A 93 1.53 -1.24 14.72
N SER A 94 0.20 -1.21 14.65
CA SER A 94 -0.71 -2.32 14.95
C SER A 94 -1.89 -2.27 13.98
N PRO A 95 -1.77 -2.87 12.78
CA PRO A 95 -2.83 -2.84 11.78
C PRO A 95 -4.06 -3.64 12.23
N GLY A 96 -5.23 -3.06 12.00
CA GLY A 96 -6.53 -3.68 12.24
C GLY A 96 -7.34 -3.77 10.97
N GLU A 97 -7.62 -5.00 10.52
CA GLU A 97 -8.45 -5.23 9.35
C GLU A 97 -9.93 -5.03 9.70
N PHE A 98 -10.60 -4.14 8.98
CA PHE A 98 -12.05 -3.90 9.13
C PHE A 98 -12.84 -4.29 7.87
N ALA A 99 -12.20 -4.40 6.72
CA ALA A 99 -12.77 -4.97 5.50
C ALA A 99 -11.64 -5.65 4.68
N PRO A 100 -11.95 -6.53 3.70
CA PRO A 100 -10.92 -7.21 2.92
C PRO A 100 -9.93 -6.22 2.32
N ASP A 101 -8.65 -6.38 2.64
CA ASP A 101 -7.57 -5.49 2.18
C ASP A 101 -7.72 -4.02 2.66
N ARG A 102 -8.40 -3.79 3.79
CA ARG A 102 -8.56 -2.47 4.41
C ARG A 102 -8.15 -2.49 5.88
N TYR A 103 -7.14 -1.70 6.19
CA TYR A 103 -6.49 -1.65 7.50
C TYR A 103 -6.53 -0.25 8.10
N VAL A 104 -6.59 -0.16 9.42
CA VAL A 104 -6.38 1.07 10.19
C VAL A 104 -5.37 0.86 11.30
N GLU A 105 -4.73 1.93 11.77
CA GLU A 105 -3.87 1.88 12.96
C GLU A 105 -4.71 1.65 14.23
N LEU A 106 -4.35 0.63 15.01
CA LEU A 106 -4.98 0.31 16.30
C LEU A 106 -4.10 0.58 17.51
N ASN A 107 -2.84 1.02 17.33
CA ASN A 107 -1.99 1.52 18.40
C ASN A 107 -2.11 3.05 18.50
N ILE A 108 -3.33 3.51 18.79
CA ILE A 108 -3.68 4.93 18.93
C ILE A 108 -4.40 5.17 20.26
N SER A 109 -4.29 6.41 20.76
CA SER A 109 -4.97 6.81 21.99
C SER A 109 -6.50 6.80 21.82
N ALA A 110 -7.24 6.71 22.92
CA ALA A 110 -8.71 6.82 22.89
C ALA A 110 -9.18 8.14 22.25
N THR A 111 -8.47 9.24 22.51
CA THR A 111 -8.76 10.55 21.91
C THR A 111 -8.58 10.50 20.40
N THR A 112 -7.49 9.90 19.94
CA THR A 112 -7.22 9.70 18.51
C THR A 112 -8.25 8.77 17.86
N VAL A 113 -8.75 7.74 18.55
CA VAL A 113 -9.84 6.90 18.04
C VAL A 113 -11.08 7.75 17.74
N ILE A 114 -11.50 8.63 18.65
CA ILE A 114 -12.66 9.50 18.44
C ILE A 114 -12.44 10.47 17.28
N VAL A 115 -11.26 11.11 17.21
CA VAL A 115 -10.89 12.00 16.10
C VAL A 115 -10.92 11.26 14.76
N ASN A 116 -10.43 10.02 14.73
CA ASN A 116 -10.44 9.21 13.52
C ASN A 116 -11.86 8.79 13.14
N ILE A 117 -12.71 8.43 14.11
CA ILE A 117 -14.13 8.14 13.85
C ILE A 117 -14.82 9.36 13.24
N LYS A 118 -14.63 10.55 13.84
CA LYS A 118 -15.18 11.80 13.29
C LYS A 118 -14.74 12.01 11.84
N THR A 119 -13.44 11.87 11.57
CA THR A 119 -12.88 11.99 10.22
C THR A 119 -13.51 10.98 9.26
N MET A 120 -13.75 9.75 9.70
CA MET A 120 -14.41 8.73 8.89
C MET A 120 -15.87 9.07 8.59
N LEU A 121 -16.61 9.60 9.57
CA LEU A 121 -17.98 10.06 9.37
C LEU A 121 -18.05 11.23 8.38
N ASP A 122 -17.09 12.15 8.46
CA ASP A 122 -16.94 13.27 7.52
C ASP A 122 -16.70 12.77 6.08
N ILE A 123 -15.83 11.77 5.91
CA ILE A 123 -15.57 11.12 4.60
C ILE A 123 -16.82 10.44 4.06
N CYS A 124 -17.59 9.77 4.93
CA CYS A 124 -18.82 9.07 4.55
C CYS A 124 -20.02 10.03 4.39
N GLY A 125 -19.86 11.33 4.63
CA GLY A 125 -20.97 12.30 4.59
C GLY A 125 -22.12 11.98 5.56
N THR A 126 -21.83 11.31 6.67
CA THR A 126 -22.84 10.81 7.62
C THR A 126 -23.02 11.76 8.81
N SER A 127 -24.25 11.90 9.30
CA SER A 127 -24.54 12.70 10.50
C SER A 127 -23.88 12.11 11.75
N TYR A 128 -23.33 12.96 12.61
CA TYR A 128 -22.76 12.51 13.90
C TYR A 128 -23.82 11.90 14.83
N GLU A 129 -25.09 12.26 14.65
CA GLU A 129 -26.21 11.70 15.42
C GLU A 129 -26.47 10.21 15.11
N ASP A 130 -25.99 9.72 13.96
CA ASP A 130 -26.10 8.31 13.59
C ASP A 130 -25.17 7.42 14.44
N VAL A 131 -24.21 7.98 15.17
CA VAL A 131 -23.28 7.24 16.03
C VAL A 131 -23.41 7.71 17.47
N ASN A 132 -23.83 6.83 18.36
CA ASN A 132 -23.87 7.10 19.80
C ASN A 132 -22.87 6.20 20.53
N ILE A 133 -21.86 6.83 21.13
CA ILE A 133 -20.85 6.17 21.96
C ILE A 133 -21.01 6.68 23.39
N THR A 134 -21.21 5.77 24.33
CA THR A 134 -21.21 6.11 25.76
C THR A 134 -19.91 5.65 26.42
N TYR A 135 -19.42 6.43 27.38
CA TYR A 135 -18.19 6.14 28.11
C TYR A 135 -18.29 6.58 29.56
N THR A 136 -17.45 6.00 30.40
CA THR A 136 -17.25 6.43 31.78
C THR A 136 -15.84 6.99 31.92
N LYS A 137 -15.70 8.11 32.63
CA LYS A 137 -14.42 8.76 32.86
C LYS A 137 -14.12 8.78 34.34
N SER A 138 -13.07 8.10 34.76
CA SER A 138 -12.63 8.12 36.15
C SER A 138 -11.90 9.44 36.44
N ASN A 139 -12.14 10.00 37.62
CA ASN A 139 -11.53 11.27 38.02
C ASN A 139 -10.00 11.13 38.07
N LYS A 140 -9.27 12.09 37.49
CA LYS A 140 -7.80 12.06 37.36
C LYS A 140 -7.12 11.88 38.73
N ASP A 141 -7.65 12.51 39.77
CA ASP A 141 -7.17 12.41 41.15
C ASP A 141 -7.50 11.06 41.82
N GLN A 142 -8.65 10.47 41.51
CA GLN A 142 -9.02 9.14 42.02
C GLN A 142 -8.17 8.04 41.39
N MET A 143 -7.75 8.22 40.14
CA MET A 143 -6.90 7.24 39.46
C MET A 143 -5.41 7.54 39.61
N GLU A 144 -4.96 8.77 39.85
CA GLU A 144 -3.64 9.03 40.44
C GLU A 144 -3.57 8.46 41.86
N ALA A 145 -4.67 8.45 42.62
CA ALA A 145 -4.76 7.71 43.89
C ALA A 145 -4.80 6.19 43.69
N LEU A 146 -5.53 5.63 42.72
CA LEU A 146 -5.50 4.18 42.42
C LEU A 146 -4.18 3.71 41.79
N LEU A 147 -3.54 4.54 40.95
CA LEU A 147 -2.20 4.33 40.42
C LEU A 147 -1.15 4.52 41.52
N ASN A 148 -1.35 5.41 42.50
CA ASN A 148 -0.50 5.51 43.70
C ASN A 148 -0.74 4.37 44.70
N VAL A 149 -1.94 3.78 44.75
CA VAL A 149 -2.22 2.57 45.55
C VAL A 149 -1.65 1.32 44.86
N GLN A 150 -1.57 1.30 43.52
CA GLN A 150 -0.80 0.29 42.75
C GLN A 150 0.71 0.59 42.69
N ASN A 151 1.13 1.84 42.91
CA ASN A 151 2.53 2.27 43.11
C ASN A 151 2.88 2.49 44.59
N ILE A 152 2.27 1.72 45.50
CA ILE A 152 3.09 1.25 46.60
C ILE A 152 4.10 0.32 45.91
N ARG A 153 5.28 0.85 45.53
CA ARG A 153 6.43 -0.02 45.27
C ARG A 153 6.51 -0.88 46.51
N THR A 154 6.07 -2.13 46.43
CA THR A 154 6.40 -3.14 47.41
C THR A 154 7.91 -3.21 47.35
N VAL A 155 8.57 -2.46 48.24
CA VAL A 155 10.03 -2.43 48.30
C VAL A 155 10.43 -3.76 48.90
N PHE A 156 10.73 -4.72 48.01
CA PHE A 156 11.28 -5.99 48.41
C PHE A 156 12.69 -5.76 48.95
N SER A 157 13.12 -6.58 49.92
CA SER A 157 14.47 -6.45 50.45
C SER A 157 15.51 -6.72 49.35
N ALA A 158 16.67 -6.07 49.43
CA ALA A 158 17.77 -6.30 48.48
C ALA A 158 18.19 -7.78 48.42
N GLU A 159 18.11 -8.50 49.55
CA GLU A 159 18.31 -9.94 49.62
C GLU A 159 17.29 -10.71 48.77
N LEU A 160 15.99 -10.40 48.92
CA LEU A 160 14.93 -11.06 48.16
C LEU A 160 15.02 -10.76 46.66
N LEU A 161 15.34 -9.52 46.28
CA LEU A 161 15.55 -9.12 44.88
C LEU A 161 16.75 -9.87 44.27
N SER A 162 17.86 -9.93 44.99
CA SER A 162 19.06 -10.66 44.53
C SER A 162 18.75 -12.14 44.26
N ILE A 163 18.13 -12.81 45.23
CA ILE A 163 17.76 -14.24 45.13
C ILE A 163 16.74 -14.46 44.00
N ALA A 164 15.73 -13.60 43.90
CA ALA A 164 14.73 -13.68 42.83
C ALA A 164 15.36 -13.53 41.45
N GLY A 165 16.28 -12.58 41.27
CA GLY A 165 17.03 -12.39 40.02
C GLY A 165 17.78 -13.66 39.60
N THR A 166 18.53 -14.28 40.52
CA THR A 166 19.25 -15.53 40.25
C THR A 166 18.31 -16.67 39.90
N ILE A 167 17.24 -16.87 40.69
CA ILE A 167 16.27 -17.95 40.42
C ILE A 167 15.58 -17.75 39.06
N ILE A 168 15.17 -16.53 38.73
CA ILE A 168 14.48 -16.26 37.46
C ILE A 168 15.43 -16.48 36.28
N SER A 169 16.66 -15.97 36.36
CA SER A 169 17.70 -16.18 35.35
C SER A 169 17.96 -17.67 35.10
N ASP A 170 18.16 -18.46 36.16
CA ASP A 170 18.63 -19.85 36.04
C ASP A 170 17.51 -20.85 35.75
N ILE A 171 16.34 -20.68 36.39
CA ILE A 171 15.24 -21.66 36.37
C ILE A 171 14.20 -21.33 35.29
N PHE A 172 14.15 -20.09 34.82
CA PHE A 172 13.22 -19.59 33.83
C PHE A 172 13.94 -18.92 32.64
N PRO A 173 14.81 -19.66 31.92
CA PRO A 173 15.60 -19.10 30.81
C PRO A 173 14.73 -18.53 29.67
N ASN A 174 13.48 -18.98 29.53
CA ASN A 174 12.53 -18.48 28.54
C ASN A 174 11.55 -17.44 29.12
N GLY A 175 11.89 -16.85 30.27
CA GLY A 175 11.07 -15.92 31.01
C GLY A 175 10.08 -16.58 31.98
N LEU A 176 9.81 -15.87 33.08
CA LEU A 176 8.78 -16.21 34.05
C LEU A 176 7.41 -15.78 33.50
N ARG A 177 6.52 -16.75 33.25
CA ARG A 177 5.16 -16.45 32.77
C ARG A 177 4.32 -15.78 33.87
N LYS A 178 3.76 -14.61 33.56
CA LYS A 178 2.89 -13.84 34.46
C LYS A 178 1.69 -14.65 34.90
N SER A 179 1.30 -14.47 36.16
CA SER A 179 0.08 -15.03 36.76
C SER A 179 -0.04 -16.56 36.63
N SER A 180 1.10 -17.26 36.50
CA SER A 180 1.15 -18.72 36.33
C SER A 180 1.36 -19.41 37.66
N GLN A 181 0.36 -20.18 38.12
CA GLN A 181 0.49 -20.99 39.34
C GLN A 181 1.61 -22.04 39.24
N ILE A 182 1.84 -22.57 38.03
CA ILE A 182 2.93 -23.54 37.79
C ILE A 182 4.28 -22.84 37.96
N ALA A 183 4.44 -21.65 37.40
CA ALA A 183 5.65 -20.85 37.55
C ALA A 183 5.89 -20.47 39.01
N ARG A 184 4.84 -20.06 39.74
CA ARG A 184 4.92 -19.75 41.16
C ARG A 184 5.38 -20.94 42.00
N LYS A 185 4.81 -22.14 41.78
CA LYS A 185 5.23 -23.36 42.49
C LYS A 185 6.70 -23.70 42.19
N LYS A 186 7.12 -23.60 40.93
CA LYS A 186 8.51 -23.84 40.52
C LYS A 186 9.48 -22.84 41.15
N PHE A 187 9.11 -21.55 41.17
CA PHE A 187 9.90 -20.49 41.82
C PHE A 187 10.01 -20.74 43.33
N ALA A 188 8.89 -21.04 44.00
CA ALA A 188 8.87 -21.31 45.44
C ALA A 188 9.74 -22.52 45.83
N ALA A 189 9.75 -23.58 45.01
CA ALA A 189 10.62 -24.74 45.22
C ALA A 189 12.11 -24.38 45.07
N ALA A 190 12.46 -23.60 44.04
CA ALA A 190 13.82 -23.09 43.86
C ALA A 190 14.24 -22.18 45.03
N TYR A 191 13.35 -21.27 45.46
CA TYR A 191 13.59 -20.37 46.59
C TYR A 191 13.86 -21.13 47.89
N LYS A 192 13.09 -22.18 48.17
CA LYS A 192 13.31 -23.07 49.32
C LYS A 192 14.64 -23.80 49.25
N ASN A 193 15.01 -24.30 48.07
CA ASN A 193 16.29 -24.98 47.87
C ASN A 193 17.48 -24.02 48.06
N THR A 194 17.37 -22.76 47.62
CA THR A 194 18.43 -21.76 47.72
C THR A 194 18.57 -21.17 49.13
N THR A 195 17.46 -20.96 49.86
CA THR A 195 17.45 -20.19 51.12
C THR A 195 17.14 -21.02 52.36
N GLY A 196 16.64 -22.25 52.20
CA GLY A 196 16.09 -23.06 53.28
C GLY A 196 14.75 -22.57 53.85
N ARG A 197 14.17 -21.50 53.30
CA ARG A 197 12.92 -20.87 53.77
C ARG A 197 11.80 -21.03 52.75
N ASP A 198 10.56 -21.17 53.22
CA ASP A 198 9.40 -21.20 52.33
C ASP A 198 9.15 -19.80 51.73
N PHE A 199 8.78 -19.77 50.44
CA PHE A 199 8.37 -18.53 49.76
C PHE A 199 6.96 -18.16 50.23
N GLN A 200 6.78 -16.93 50.73
CA GLN A 200 5.53 -16.53 51.36
C GLN A 200 4.40 -16.33 50.34
N ASP A 201 3.20 -16.85 50.65
CA ASP A 201 2.04 -16.79 49.74
C ASP A 201 1.50 -15.38 49.49
N ASN A 202 1.74 -14.45 50.41
CA ASN A 202 1.34 -13.04 50.29
C ASN A 202 2.27 -12.21 49.37
N ILE A 203 3.43 -12.73 48.96
CA ILE A 203 4.34 -12.03 48.05
C ILE A 203 3.81 -12.17 46.62
N ASP A 204 3.59 -11.04 45.96
CA ASP A 204 3.31 -10.99 44.53
C ASP A 204 4.60 -11.27 43.74
N LEU A 205 4.61 -12.42 43.06
CA LEU A 205 5.77 -12.87 42.28
C LEU A 205 5.93 -12.06 40.98
N ASP A 206 4.84 -11.63 40.37
CA ASP A 206 4.90 -10.84 39.14
C ASP A 206 5.51 -9.46 39.46
N ALA A 207 5.07 -8.84 40.57
CA ALA A 207 5.63 -7.57 41.06
C ALA A 207 7.10 -7.70 41.48
N LEU A 208 7.49 -8.81 42.11
CA LEU A 208 8.88 -9.09 42.47
C LEU A 208 9.76 -9.27 41.22
N ALA A 209 9.28 -10.04 40.24
CA ALA A 209 9.99 -10.31 39.01
C ALA A 209 10.19 -9.04 38.16
N LEU A 210 9.18 -8.16 38.08
CA LEU A 210 9.27 -6.88 37.36
C LEU A 210 10.34 -5.93 37.95
N GLN A 211 10.74 -6.08 39.21
CA GLN A 211 11.82 -5.27 39.81
C GLN A 211 13.23 -5.78 39.48
N VAL A 212 13.35 -7.02 38.97
CA VAL A 212 14.65 -7.64 38.67
C VAL A 212 14.82 -7.98 37.18
N GLY A 213 13.73 -7.96 36.41
CA GLY A 213 13.68 -8.37 35.01
C GLY A 213 13.00 -7.37 34.08
N LEU A 214 12.90 -7.77 32.83
CA LEU A 214 12.33 -7.03 31.71
C LEU A 214 11.07 -7.74 31.23
N GLU A 215 9.99 -6.99 31.09
CA GLU A 215 8.74 -7.53 30.58
C GLU A 215 8.79 -7.67 29.06
N TYR A 216 8.43 -8.85 28.56
CA TYR A 216 8.24 -9.11 27.13
C TYR A 216 7.05 -10.05 26.95
N GLU A 217 6.03 -9.58 26.24
CA GLU A 217 4.73 -10.26 26.07
C GLU A 217 4.06 -10.64 27.40
N ASP A 218 3.83 -11.95 27.63
CA ASP A 218 3.23 -12.50 28.84
C ASP A 218 4.27 -12.98 29.86
N LYS A 219 5.55 -12.62 29.69
CA LYS A 219 6.66 -13.12 30.52
C LYS A 219 7.60 -12.02 31.01
N ILE A 220 8.38 -12.34 32.04
CA ILE A 220 9.41 -11.49 32.63
C ILE A 220 10.76 -12.20 32.51
N TYR A 221 11.71 -11.56 31.83
CA TYR A 221 13.04 -12.09 31.53
C TYR A 221 14.08 -11.44 32.41
N VAL A 222 15.03 -12.21 32.95
CA VAL A 222 16.19 -11.66 33.65
C VAL A 222 17.42 -12.05 32.86
N PRO A 223 17.97 -11.15 32.01
CA PRO A 223 19.22 -11.42 31.31
C PRO A 223 20.34 -11.63 32.31
N SER A 224 21.19 -12.63 32.06
CA SER A 224 22.37 -12.89 32.89
C SER A 224 23.33 -11.71 32.86
N LYS A 225 24.26 -11.67 33.82
CA LYS A 225 25.28 -10.61 33.87
C LYS A 225 26.19 -10.69 32.64
N GLU A 226 26.52 -11.92 32.22
CA GLU A 226 27.34 -12.21 31.05
C GLU A 226 26.70 -11.69 29.77
N THR A 227 25.39 -11.92 29.58
CA THR A 227 24.65 -11.41 28.42
C THR A 227 24.63 -9.88 28.37
N LYS A 228 24.42 -9.22 29.52
CA LYS A 228 24.46 -7.75 29.61
C LYS A 228 25.85 -7.20 29.27
N GLU A 229 26.91 -7.83 29.78
CA GLU A 229 28.29 -7.43 29.47
C GLU A 229 28.65 -7.67 28.00
N PHE A 230 28.17 -8.77 27.40
CA PHE A 230 28.34 -9.05 25.98
C PHE A 230 27.68 -7.97 25.12
N LEU A 231 26.38 -7.68 25.35
CA LEU A 231 25.64 -6.69 24.57
C LEU A 231 26.24 -5.29 24.71
N LYS A 232 26.70 -4.92 25.90
CA LYS A 232 27.38 -3.62 26.10
C LYS A 232 28.64 -3.51 25.27
N LYS A 233 29.51 -4.52 25.31
CA LYS A 233 30.74 -4.57 24.49
C LYS A 233 30.42 -4.56 23.00
N LEU A 234 29.33 -5.22 22.58
CA LEU A 234 28.88 -5.22 21.20
C LEU A 234 28.52 -3.79 20.74
N ILE A 235 27.70 -3.08 21.52
CA ILE A 235 27.33 -1.69 21.21
C ILE A 235 28.54 -0.75 21.22
N ASP A 236 29.45 -0.91 22.18
CA ASP A 236 30.68 -0.11 22.25
C ASP A 236 31.55 -0.31 20.98
N ASN A 237 31.71 -1.56 20.52
CA ASN A 237 32.46 -1.87 19.29
C ASN A 237 31.78 -1.26 18.04
N ILE A 238 30.44 -1.36 17.94
CA ILE A 238 29.69 -0.75 16.84
C ILE A 238 29.93 0.77 16.79
N ARG A 239 29.95 1.41 17.96
CA ARG A 239 30.22 2.84 18.09
C ARG A 239 31.64 3.20 17.70
N GLU A 240 32.63 2.41 18.12
CA GLU A 240 34.05 2.59 17.77
C GLU A 240 34.31 2.46 16.26
N GLN A 241 33.50 1.65 15.57
CA GLN A 241 33.51 1.52 14.11
C GLN A 241 32.72 2.64 13.39
N GLU A 242 32.28 3.67 14.12
CA GLU A 242 31.53 4.83 13.62
C GLU A 242 30.19 4.53 12.94
N TYR A 243 29.62 3.34 13.16
CA TYR A 243 28.24 3.05 12.77
C TYR A 243 27.28 3.80 13.69
N ARG A 244 26.30 4.49 13.10
CA ARG A 244 25.40 5.36 13.85
C ARG A 244 24.01 4.79 14.03
N LEU A 245 23.51 4.06 13.03
CA LEU A 245 22.22 3.40 13.07
C LEU A 245 22.39 1.88 13.19
N VAL A 246 21.60 1.29 14.09
CA VAL A 246 21.61 -0.14 14.38
C VAL A 246 20.20 -0.69 14.30
N TYR A 247 19.88 -1.41 13.23
CA TYR A 247 18.60 -2.09 13.06
C TYR A 247 18.58 -3.39 13.86
N TYR A 248 17.51 -3.61 14.63
CA TYR A 248 17.45 -4.73 15.56
C TYR A 248 17.46 -6.07 14.85
N GLU A 249 16.78 -6.18 13.71
CA GLU A 249 16.78 -7.39 12.87
C GLU A 249 18.18 -7.71 12.35
N GLU A 250 18.89 -6.69 11.86
CA GLU A 250 20.25 -6.85 11.32
C GLU A 250 21.24 -7.26 12.40
N LEU A 251 21.17 -6.61 13.56
CA LEU A 251 21.98 -6.95 14.71
C LEU A 251 21.67 -8.37 15.21
N TYR A 252 20.38 -8.73 15.29
CA TYR A 252 19.95 -10.05 15.71
C TYR A 252 20.46 -11.13 14.76
N ASN A 253 20.30 -10.93 13.45
CA ASN A 253 20.75 -11.88 12.43
C ASN A 253 22.27 -12.07 12.45
N ALA A 254 23.03 -10.97 12.58
CA ALA A 254 24.49 -10.99 12.64
C ALA A 254 25.05 -11.77 13.84
N PHE A 255 24.32 -11.82 14.96
CA PHE A 255 24.74 -12.48 16.20
C PHE A 255 23.77 -13.58 16.65
N SER A 256 23.01 -14.17 15.72
CA SER A 256 21.87 -15.05 16.02
C SER A 256 22.22 -16.27 16.87
N GLU A 257 23.35 -16.93 16.59
CA GLU A 257 23.82 -18.08 17.37
C GLU A 257 24.13 -17.70 18.82
N GLN A 258 24.87 -16.60 19.01
CA GLN A 258 25.27 -16.12 20.33
C GLN A 258 24.08 -15.58 21.13
N LEU A 259 23.20 -14.81 20.49
CA LEU A 259 21.97 -14.30 21.11
C LEU A 259 21.02 -15.44 21.51
N SER A 260 20.90 -16.48 20.68
CA SER A 260 20.11 -17.68 21.01
C SER A 260 20.70 -18.45 22.19
N ALA A 261 22.03 -18.54 22.29
CA ALA A 261 22.71 -19.12 23.45
C ALA A 261 22.38 -18.33 24.72
N ASP A 262 22.38 -17.00 24.61
CA ASP A 262 22.02 -16.01 25.64
C ASP A 262 20.51 -15.84 25.88
N LYS A 263 19.68 -16.72 25.28
CA LYS A 263 18.21 -16.75 25.44
C LYS A 263 17.47 -15.52 24.92
N ILE A 264 18.05 -14.82 23.96
CA ILE A 264 17.42 -13.77 23.18
C ILE A 264 17.00 -14.37 21.84
N PHE A 265 15.70 -14.46 21.58
CA PHE A 265 15.14 -15.24 20.46
C PHE A 265 14.44 -14.40 19.39
N SER A 266 14.41 -13.07 19.54
CA SER A 266 13.84 -12.17 18.55
C SER A 266 14.51 -10.79 18.61
N ALA A 267 14.38 -10.04 17.52
CA ALA A 267 14.84 -8.66 17.44
C ALA A 267 14.09 -7.74 18.43
N GLU A 268 12.80 -7.97 18.67
CA GLU A 268 12.03 -7.21 19.66
C GLU A 268 12.47 -7.48 21.09
N MET A 269 12.83 -8.74 21.39
CA MET A 269 13.41 -9.09 22.69
C MET A 269 14.80 -8.45 22.84
N LEU A 270 15.63 -8.52 21.80
CA LEU A 270 16.94 -7.86 21.77
C LEU A 270 16.81 -6.37 22.06
N LYS A 271 15.87 -5.69 21.39
CA LYS A 271 15.56 -4.28 21.64
C LYS A 271 15.27 -4.03 23.13
N THR A 272 14.39 -4.82 23.73
CA THR A 272 13.99 -4.67 25.14
C THR A 272 15.19 -4.79 26.08
N VAL A 273 16.12 -5.70 25.78
CA VAL A 273 17.36 -5.86 26.56
C VAL A 273 18.32 -4.68 26.34
N LEU A 274 18.47 -4.22 25.09
CA LEU A 274 19.34 -3.08 24.77
C LEU A 274 18.87 -1.79 25.45
N GLU A 275 17.55 -1.55 25.56
CA GLU A 275 16.99 -0.41 26.30
C GLU A 275 17.46 -0.38 27.77
N ALA A 276 17.71 -1.55 28.36
CA ALA A 276 18.19 -1.67 29.73
C ALA A 276 19.73 -1.59 29.85
N VAL A 277 20.46 -2.05 28.83
CA VAL A 277 21.93 -2.18 28.85
C VAL A 277 22.65 -0.95 28.30
N ALA A 278 22.04 -0.25 27.34
CA ALA A 278 22.57 0.93 26.65
C ALA A 278 21.56 2.09 26.67
N PRO A 279 21.16 2.59 27.87
CA PRO A 279 20.15 3.65 28.00
C PRO A 279 20.59 5.00 27.41
N GLU A 280 21.87 5.16 27.06
CA GLU A 280 22.40 6.33 26.37
C GLU A 280 22.02 6.41 24.88
N MET A 281 21.60 5.30 24.28
CA MET A 281 21.12 5.28 22.89
C MET A 281 19.68 5.82 22.79
N VAL A 282 19.30 6.24 21.59
CA VAL A 282 17.93 6.61 21.24
C VAL A 282 17.26 5.43 20.53
N PHE A 283 16.17 4.93 21.11
CA PHE A 283 15.47 3.74 20.61
C PHE A 283 14.23 4.11 19.81
N TYR A 284 14.12 3.57 18.59
CA TYR A 284 12.93 3.66 17.74
C TYR A 284 12.26 2.28 17.61
N LYS A 285 11.27 2.13 16.72
CA LYS A 285 10.57 0.85 16.55
C LYS A 285 11.49 -0.23 15.96
N ALA A 286 12.23 0.11 14.90
CA ALA A 286 13.01 -0.85 14.11
C ALA A 286 14.53 -0.75 14.30
N TYR A 287 15.02 0.35 14.87
CA TYR A 287 16.45 0.61 15.03
C TYR A 287 16.73 1.50 16.25
N ALA A 288 17.98 1.55 16.68
CA ALA A 288 18.50 2.53 17.63
C ALA A 288 19.63 3.37 16.99
N CYS A 289 19.89 4.55 17.55
CA CYS A 289 21.03 5.38 17.16
C CYS A 289 21.70 6.06 18.36
N PHE A 290 22.90 6.59 18.18
CA PHE A 290 23.67 7.24 19.25
C PHE A 290 23.29 8.72 19.45
N SER A 291 22.70 9.36 18.43
CA SER A 291 22.23 10.73 18.47
C SER A 291 20.94 10.90 17.67
N LYS A 292 20.06 11.81 18.12
CA LYS A 292 18.82 12.16 17.39
C LYS A 292 19.08 12.78 16.02
N ASN A 293 20.29 13.30 15.79
CA ASN A 293 20.69 13.91 14.53
C ASN A 293 21.32 12.89 13.56
N ASP A 294 21.47 11.63 13.96
CA ASP A 294 22.03 10.61 13.08
C ASP A 294 21.06 10.31 11.93
N SER A 295 21.58 10.40 10.70
CA SER A 295 20.82 10.23 9.47
C SER A 295 21.37 9.08 8.66
N LEU A 296 20.48 8.22 8.15
CA LEU A 296 20.87 7.16 7.21
C LEU A 296 21.45 7.75 5.91
N VAL A 297 21.01 8.93 5.48
CA VAL A 297 21.59 9.61 4.30
C VAL A 297 23.08 9.87 4.52
N ASP A 298 23.46 10.41 5.69
CA ASP A 298 24.85 10.72 6.00
C ASP A 298 25.70 9.45 6.13
N ASP A 299 25.14 8.37 6.68
CA ASP A 299 25.82 7.07 6.79
C ASP A 299 26.08 6.48 5.41
N ILE A 300 25.09 6.53 4.51
CA ILE A 300 25.27 6.11 3.12
C ILE A 300 26.31 6.98 2.42
N ILE A 301 26.26 8.32 2.53
CA ILE A 301 27.27 9.21 1.94
C ILE A 301 28.68 8.85 2.41
N ARG A 302 28.88 8.56 3.70
CA ARG A 302 30.19 8.11 4.22
C ARG A 302 30.58 6.74 3.67
N ALA A 303 29.62 5.82 3.50
CA ALA A 303 29.87 4.50 2.96
C ALA A 303 30.45 4.54 1.53
N TYR A 304 30.20 5.59 0.73
CA TYR A 304 30.85 5.73 -0.58
C TYR A 304 32.37 5.92 -0.47
N GLY A 305 32.88 6.53 0.60
CA GLY A 305 34.30 6.88 0.71
C GLY A 305 34.77 7.67 -0.52
N ASN A 306 35.70 7.08 -1.28
CA ASN A 306 36.22 7.69 -2.51
C ASN A 306 35.38 7.37 -3.76
N ASP A 307 34.53 6.35 -3.72
CA ASP A 307 33.73 5.93 -4.88
C ASP A 307 32.71 7.01 -5.26
N ILE A 308 32.38 7.05 -6.56
CA ILE A 308 31.36 7.96 -7.10
C ILE A 308 30.01 7.25 -7.18
N TYR A 309 30.01 5.96 -7.54
CA TYR A 309 28.83 5.11 -7.63
C TYR A 309 29.11 3.74 -7.02
N ILE A 310 28.11 3.18 -6.34
CA ILE A 310 28.12 1.84 -5.75
C ILE A 310 26.72 1.23 -5.85
N ASP A 311 26.62 -0.09 -5.82
CA ASP A 311 25.34 -0.80 -5.76
C ASP A 311 24.85 -0.97 -4.31
N TYR A 312 23.57 -1.37 -4.16
CA TYR A 312 22.99 -1.56 -2.84
C TYR A 312 23.66 -2.65 -1.99
N GLN A 313 24.22 -3.69 -2.60
CA GLN A 313 24.90 -4.76 -1.86
C GLN A 313 26.22 -4.25 -1.29
N GLU A 314 26.93 -3.40 -2.03
CA GLU A 314 28.14 -2.76 -1.56
C GLU A 314 27.85 -1.72 -0.46
N ILE A 315 26.75 -0.96 -0.54
CA ILE A 315 26.32 -0.12 0.58
C ILE A 315 26.03 -0.99 1.82
N LYS A 316 25.33 -2.13 1.63
CA LYS A 316 24.99 -3.06 2.71
C LYS A 316 26.22 -3.73 3.31
N SER A 317 27.23 -4.07 2.52
CA SER A 317 28.48 -4.65 3.00
C SER A 317 29.25 -3.65 3.89
N ARG A 318 29.17 -2.36 3.55
CA ARG A 318 29.77 -1.25 4.30
C ARG A 318 28.93 -0.76 5.48
N LEU A 319 27.62 -1.04 5.50
CA LEU A 319 26.67 -0.69 6.57
C LEU A 319 25.93 -1.95 7.05
N PRO A 320 26.63 -2.92 7.68
CA PRO A 320 26.08 -4.24 7.97
C PRO A 320 24.87 -4.20 8.91
N TYR A 321 24.78 -3.20 9.78
CA TYR A 321 23.69 -3.06 10.76
C TYR A 321 22.49 -2.24 10.25
N VAL A 322 22.45 -1.90 8.96
CA VAL A 322 21.33 -1.18 8.35
C VAL A 322 20.53 -2.11 7.45
N ASP A 323 19.21 -2.02 7.52
CA ASP A 323 18.31 -2.80 6.67
C ASP A 323 18.45 -2.42 5.18
N LEU A 324 18.55 -3.43 4.32
CA LEU A 324 18.72 -3.25 2.87
C LEU A 324 17.52 -2.52 2.24
N TYR A 325 16.31 -2.78 2.72
CA TYR A 325 15.13 -2.08 2.23
C TYR A 325 15.19 -0.58 2.59
N GLN A 326 15.65 -0.22 3.78
CA GLN A 326 15.85 1.19 4.16
C GLN A 326 16.96 1.87 3.34
N ILE A 327 18.03 1.16 2.98
CA ILE A 327 19.05 1.67 2.03
C ILE A 327 18.40 2.02 0.70
N ARG A 328 17.66 1.07 0.10
CA ARG A 328 16.93 1.26 -1.18
C ARG A 328 15.98 2.46 -1.12
N LEU A 329 15.24 2.57 -0.02
CA LEU A 329 14.27 3.64 0.17
C LEU A 329 14.95 5.01 0.31
N THR A 330 16.10 5.06 0.99
CA THR A 330 16.85 6.30 1.22
C THR A 330 17.50 6.79 -0.07
N CYS A 331 18.16 5.90 -0.82
CA CYS A 331 18.76 6.23 -2.11
C CYS A 331 17.73 6.74 -3.12
N SER A 332 16.55 6.13 -3.20
CA SER A 332 15.52 6.52 -4.17
C SER A 332 14.79 7.82 -3.84
N ARG A 333 14.87 8.32 -2.61
CA ARG A 333 14.12 9.50 -2.15
C ARG A 333 14.99 10.72 -1.86
N SER A 334 16.27 10.52 -1.60
CA SER A 334 17.17 11.61 -1.27
C SER A 334 17.77 12.25 -2.53
N PRO A 335 17.81 13.59 -2.63
CA PRO A 335 18.46 14.28 -3.76
C PRO A 335 19.99 14.07 -3.79
N GLU A 336 20.57 13.57 -2.70
CA GLU A 336 22.01 13.28 -2.59
C GLU A 336 22.45 12.12 -3.49
N PHE A 337 21.51 11.32 -4.00
CA PHE A 337 21.80 10.19 -4.87
C PHE A 337 21.03 10.29 -6.18
N VAL A 338 21.63 9.79 -7.26
CA VAL A 338 20.98 9.61 -8.56
C VAL A 338 21.09 8.16 -8.99
N SER A 339 19.99 7.59 -9.49
CA SER A 339 19.98 6.22 -9.98
C SER A 339 20.69 6.12 -11.32
N MET A 340 21.54 5.11 -11.46
CA MET A 340 22.15 4.72 -12.73
C MET A 340 21.46 3.49 -13.35
N GLY A 341 20.34 3.03 -12.79
CA GLY A 341 19.75 1.73 -13.14
C GLY A 341 20.44 0.57 -12.42
N ASP A 342 19.93 -0.65 -12.60
CA ASP A 342 20.51 -1.90 -12.10
C ASP A 342 20.93 -1.90 -10.62
N GLU A 343 20.14 -1.24 -9.76
CA GLU A 343 20.43 -1.11 -8.33
C GLU A 343 21.70 -0.31 -7.98
N VAL A 344 22.27 0.41 -8.96
CA VAL A 344 23.45 1.29 -8.81
C VAL A 344 23.02 2.75 -8.63
N TYR A 345 23.66 3.43 -7.67
CA TYR A 345 23.45 4.86 -7.41
C TYR A 345 24.77 5.62 -7.36
N ALA A 346 24.78 6.81 -7.94
CA ALA A 346 25.89 7.75 -7.82
C ALA A 346 25.60 8.83 -6.78
N LEU A 347 26.66 9.34 -6.14
CA LEU A 347 26.58 10.54 -5.30
C LEU A 347 26.43 11.78 -6.17
N SER A 348 25.27 12.41 -6.06
CA SER A 348 24.94 13.66 -6.76
C SER A 348 26.04 14.71 -6.54
N GLY A 349 26.45 14.94 -5.29
CA GLY A 349 27.45 15.97 -4.95
C GLY A 349 28.83 15.80 -5.60
N LYS A 350 29.17 14.60 -6.12
CA LYS A 350 30.44 14.34 -6.80
C LYS A 350 30.37 14.49 -8.33
N ILE A 351 29.19 14.78 -8.88
CA ILE A 351 28.95 14.89 -10.32
C ILE A 351 28.99 16.35 -10.77
N TYR A 352 29.81 16.62 -11.79
CA TYR A 352 29.96 17.93 -12.44
C TYR A 352 29.10 18.01 -13.71
N LEU A 353 28.46 19.14 -13.99
CA LEU A 353 27.61 19.27 -15.18
C LEU A 353 28.09 20.44 -16.04
N SER A 354 28.13 20.25 -17.36
CA SER A 354 28.54 21.31 -18.28
C SER A 354 27.51 22.43 -18.32
N LYS A 355 28.00 23.67 -18.33
CA LYS A 355 27.15 24.83 -18.63
C LYS A 355 26.66 24.81 -20.08
N ASN A 356 27.47 24.32 -21.02
CA ASN A 356 27.08 24.24 -22.42
C ASN A 356 25.92 23.26 -22.61
N ASP A 357 25.98 22.09 -21.97
CA ASP A 357 24.89 21.11 -21.98
C ASP A 357 23.61 21.71 -21.36
N VAL A 358 23.72 22.46 -20.27
CA VAL A 358 22.57 23.14 -19.65
C VAL A 358 21.93 24.15 -20.63
N GLU A 359 22.74 24.97 -21.30
CA GLU A 359 22.25 25.94 -22.29
C GLU A 359 21.68 25.27 -23.54
N ALA A 360 22.27 24.17 -24.00
CA ALA A 360 21.77 23.36 -25.11
C ALA A 360 20.42 22.70 -24.75
N ALA A 361 20.33 22.11 -23.55
CA ALA A 361 19.10 21.50 -23.05
C ALA A 361 17.95 22.51 -22.98
N ARG A 362 18.19 23.73 -22.48
CA ARG A 362 17.14 24.78 -22.45
C ARG A 362 16.61 25.12 -23.84
N ARG A 363 17.49 25.22 -24.84
CA ARG A 363 17.10 25.51 -26.22
C ARG A 363 16.30 24.36 -26.82
N SER A 364 16.82 23.14 -26.74
CA SER A 364 16.16 21.95 -27.27
C SER A 364 14.80 21.68 -26.61
N ILE A 365 14.68 21.84 -25.30
CA ILE A 365 13.40 21.68 -24.60
C ILE A 365 12.38 22.72 -25.07
N GLU A 366 12.78 23.97 -25.25
CA GLU A 366 11.87 25.03 -25.68
C GLU A 366 11.43 24.85 -27.16
N GLU A 367 12.33 24.37 -28.01
CA GLU A 367 12.02 23.95 -29.38
C GLU A 367 11.00 22.80 -29.39
N ASP A 368 11.29 21.71 -28.66
CA ASP A 368 10.41 20.54 -28.54
C ASP A 368 9.02 20.93 -27.99
N ILE A 369 8.97 21.74 -26.93
CA ILE A 369 7.71 22.21 -26.33
C ILE A 369 6.92 23.09 -27.30
N THR A 370 7.59 23.92 -28.09
CA THR A 370 6.91 24.81 -29.06
C THR A 370 6.25 24.00 -30.18
N GLU A 371 6.88 22.92 -30.63
CA GLU A 371 6.37 22.06 -31.70
C GLU A 371 5.39 20.99 -31.20
N ASN A 372 5.64 20.42 -30.01
CA ASN A 372 5.00 19.20 -29.53
C ASN A 372 4.21 19.37 -28.23
N ASN A 373 4.27 20.54 -27.57
CA ASN A 373 3.77 20.82 -26.21
C ASN A 373 4.51 20.09 -25.07
N PHE A 374 5.46 19.22 -25.38
CA PHE A 374 6.31 18.53 -24.42
C PHE A 374 7.69 18.26 -25.01
N SER A 375 8.66 18.04 -24.13
CA SER A 375 10.00 17.54 -24.45
C SER A 375 10.24 16.21 -23.74
N LYS A 376 11.26 15.46 -24.16
CA LYS A 376 11.67 14.23 -23.48
C LYS A 376 12.93 14.49 -22.64
N LEU A 377 13.05 13.80 -21.51
CA LEU A 377 14.27 13.83 -20.70
C LEU A 377 15.43 13.17 -21.48
N GLY A 378 15.13 12.07 -22.17
CA GLY A 378 16.10 11.32 -22.95
C GLY A 378 16.64 12.06 -24.18
N SER A 379 15.99 13.12 -24.65
CA SER A 379 16.47 13.93 -25.78
C SER A 379 17.49 14.99 -25.36
N ILE A 380 17.71 15.21 -24.06
CA ILE A 380 18.71 16.16 -23.58
C ILE A 380 20.12 15.64 -23.87
N ASP A 381 20.88 16.39 -24.65
CA ASP A 381 22.31 16.14 -24.89
C ASP A 381 23.13 16.47 -23.63
N VAL A 382 23.95 15.50 -23.21
CA VAL A 382 24.81 15.56 -22.02
C VAL A 382 26.25 15.19 -22.34
N TYR A 383 26.66 15.27 -23.62
CA TYR A 383 27.96 14.80 -24.09
C TYR A 383 29.16 15.38 -23.32
N GLU A 384 29.17 16.70 -23.05
CA GLU A 384 30.28 17.30 -22.30
C GLU A 384 30.29 16.87 -20.83
N SER A 385 29.11 16.73 -20.23
CA SER A 385 28.93 16.20 -18.87
C SER A 385 29.37 14.75 -18.78
N GLU A 386 29.11 13.92 -19.79
CA GLU A 386 29.64 12.55 -19.85
C GLU A 386 31.17 12.55 -19.87
N CYS A 387 31.79 13.43 -20.67
CA CYS A 387 33.24 13.57 -20.71
C CYS A 387 33.85 13.99 -19.35
N MET A 388 33.11 14.78 -18.55
CA MET A 388 33.54 15.21 -17.21
C MET A 388 33.31 14.17 -16.11
N ASN A 389 32.44 13.18 -16.33
CA ASN A 389 32.10 12.17 -15.33
C ASN A 389 32.24 10.75 -15.90
N PRO A 390 33.48 10.26 -16.12
CA PRO A 390 33.69 8.92 -16.63
C PRO A 390 32.99 7.86 -15.76
N GLY A 391 32.19 7.01 -16.40
CA GLY A 391 31.47 5.91 -15.74
C GLY A 391 30.04 6.27 -15.28
N ILE A 392 29.62 7.53 -15.36
CA ILE A 392 28.22 7.92 -15.13
C ILE A 392 27.45 7.84 -16.45
N ASN A 393 26.24 7.26 -16.43
CA ASN A 393 25.44 7.13 -17.63
C ASN A 393 24.63 8.39 -17.96
N ALA A 394 24.28 8.54 -19.23
CA ALA A 394 23.51 9.69 -19.72
C ALA A 394 22.20 9.92 -18.94
N SER A 395 21.47 8.86 -18.57
CA SER A 395 20.18 9.01 -17.87
C SER A 395 20.31 9.64 -16.48
N ALA A 396 21.37 9.31 -15.73
CA ALA A 396 21.68 9.94 -14.45
C ALA A 396 22.07 11.41 -14.64
N LEU A 397 22.87 11.72 -15.67
CA LEU A 397 23.29 13.09 -15.99
C LEU A 397 22.10 13.95 -16.43
N GLN A 398 21.24 13.44 -17.31
CA GLN A 398 20.00 14.11 -17.74
C GLN A 398 19.09 14.40 -16.55
N THR A 399 18.92 13.42 -15.65
CA THR A 399 18.13 13.59 -14.42
C THR A 399 18.71 14.69 -13.53
N LEU A 400 20.01 14.67 -13.26
CA LEU A 400 20.66 15.69 -12.43
C LEU A 400 20.67 17.07 -13.08
N LEU A 401 20.89 17.14 -14.39
CA LEU A 401 20.85 18.39 -15.16
C LEU A 401 19.45 19.00 -15.05
N PHE A 402 18.41 18.19 -15.23
CA PHE A 402 17.03 18.61 -15.03
C PHE A 402 16.79 19.11 -13.59
N ASP A 403 17.08 18.26 -12.61
CA ASP A 403 16.72 18.53 -11.20
C ASP A 403 17.44 19.78 -10.66
N ARG A 404 18.70 20.03 -11.07
CA ARG A 404 19.51 21.18 -10.59
C ARG A 404 19.26 22.48 -11.34
N TYR A 405 19.01 22.42 -12.65
CA TYR A 405 19.02 23.63 -13.48
C TYR A 405 17.70 23.91 -14.20
N LEU A 406 16.88 22.90 -14.47
CA LEU A 406 15.69 23.06 -15.32
C LEU A 406 14.37 23.02 -14.52
N SER A 407 14.39 22.47 -13.31
CA SER A 407 13.21 22.31 -12.44
C SER A 407 12.54 23.63 -12.01
N GLU A 408 13.25 24.76 -12.13
CA GLU A 408 12.67 26.08 -11.87
C GLU A 408 11.66 26.50 -12.94
N ASP A 409 11.93 26.18 -14.21
CA ASP A 409 11.15 26.64 -15.38
C ASP A 409 10.24 25.55 -15.97
N TYR A 410 10.55 24.29 -15.69
CA TYR A 410 9.88 23.14 -16.26
C TYR A 410 9.40 22.16 -15.19
N ASP A 411 8.30 21.47 -15.50
CA ASP A 411 7.84 20.32 -14.73
C ASP A 411 8.23 19.03 -15.45
N ARG A 412 8.53 17.99 -14.67
CA ARG A 412 8.84 16.66 -15.18
C ARG A 412 7.92 15.62 -14.56
N LYS A 413 7.27 14.85 -15.42
CA LYS A 413 6.55 13.62 -15.05
C LYS A 413 7.20 12.46 -15.78
N ARG A 414 8.05 11.72 -15.05
CA ARG A 414 8.93 10.66 -15.59
C ARG A 414 9.91 11.23 -16.62
N SER A 415 9.77 10.88 -17.89
CA SER A 415 10.60 11.42 -18.98
C SER A 415 9.88 12.51 -19.77
N ILE A 416 8.62 12.83 -19.48
CA ILE A 416 7.92 13.95 -20.13
C ILE A 416 8.24 15.24 -19.38
N ILE A 417 8.76 16.22 -20.11
CA ILE A 417 9.08 17.57 -19.66
C ILE A 417 8.07 18.53 -20.27
N THR A 418 7.51 19.42 -19.45
CA THR A 418 6.54 20.44 -19.87
C THR A 418 6.91 21.79 -19.28
N ARG A 419 6.37 22.88 -19.84
CA ARG A 419 6.42 24.18 -19.13
C ARG A 419 5.78 24.03 -17.76
N LYS A 420 6.27 24.79 -16.79
CA LYS A 420 5.75 24.74 -15.42
C LYS A 420 4.24 24.97 -15.38
N GLY A 421 3.52 24.09 -14.69
CA GLY A 421 2.07 24.12 -14.56
C GLY A 421 1.30 23.65 -15.80
N ALA A 422 1.96 23.35 -16.92
CA ALA A 422 1.28 22.81 -18.08
C ALA A 422 0.89 21.33 -17.86
N GLU A 423 -0.29 20.95 -18.33
CA GLU A 423 -0.75 19.56 -18.31
C GLU A 423 -0.72 18.97 -19.71
N VAL A 424 0.01 17.87 -19.87
CA VAL A 424 0.03 17.07 -21.10
C VAL A 424 -0.47 15.67 -20.76
N ARG A 425 -1.48 15.20 -21.49
CA ARG A 425 -1.98 13.82 -21.35
C ARG A 425 -1.15 12.90 -22.22
N VAL A 426 -0.68 11.79 -21.64
CA VAL A 426 0.06 10.75 -22.38
C VAL A 426 -0.74 10.25 -23.59
N TYR A 427 -2.07 10.16 -23.46
CA TYR A 427 -2.95 9.82 -24.58
C TYR A 427 -2.78 10.76 -25.79
N ASP A 428 -2.72 12.08 -25.57
CA ASP A 428 -2.59 13.05 -26.66
C ASP A 428 -1.21 12.95 -27.34
N VAL A 429 -0.17 12.69 -26.54
CA VAL A 429 1.18 12.43 -27.03
C VAL A 429 1.21 11.17 -27.91
N MET A 430 0.61 10.07 -27.43
CA MET A 430 0.54 8.83 -28.19
C MET A 430 -0.28 8.99 -29.47
N LYS A 431 -1.39 9.73 -29.43
CA LYS A 431 -2.22 9.96 -30.61
C LYS A 431 -1.46 10.71 -31.69
N LYS A 432 -0.71 11.77 -31.33
CA LYS A 432 0.14 12.50 -32.26
C LYS A 432 1.21 11.57 -32.86
N PHE A 433 1.94 10.85 -32.01
CA PHE A 433 2.98 9.91 -32.45
C PHE A 433 2.45 8.85 -33.44
N CYS A 434 1.29 8.26 -33.17
CA CYS A 434 0.66 7.30 -34.08
C CYS A 434 0.33 7.90 -35.45
N LEU A 435 -0.23 9.12 -35.47
CA LEU A 435 -0.65 9.80 -36.72
C LEU A 435 0.52 10.34 -37.56
N GLU A 436 1.72 10.45 -36.99
CA GLU A 436 2.94 10.81 -37.74
C GLU A 436 3.46 9.65 -38.61
N HIS A 437 2.90 8.45 -38.47
CA HIS A 437 3.32 7.25 -39.20
C HIS A 437 2.23 6.79 -40.18
N GLU A 438 2.64 6.48 -41.42
CA GLU A 438 1.76 5.80 -42.39
C GLU A 438 1.38 4.38 -41.93
N GLN A 439 2.33 3.69 -41.29
CA GLN A 439 2.17 2.36 -40.70
C GLN A 439 3.01 2.25 -39.43
N ILE A 440 2.45 1.62 -38.38
CA ILE A 440 3.13 1.42 -37.10
C ILE A 440 2.71 0.10 -36.43
N SER A 441 3.65 -0.58 -35.77
CA SER A 441 3.36 -1.81 -35.03
C SER A 441 2.95 -1.57 -33.57
N VAL A 442 2.21 -2.53 -33.00
CA VAL A 442 1.85 -2.56 -31.57
C VAL A 442 3.09 -2.51 -30.67
N ASN A 443 4.18 -3.16 -31.08
CA ASN A 443 5.43 -3.16 -30.32
C ASN A 443 6.14 -1.80 -30.36
N GLU A 444 6.10 -1.09 -31.49
CA GLU A 444 6.65 0.28 -31.60
C GLU A 444 5.85 1.26 -30.75
N ILE A 445 4.52 1.15 -30.77
CA ILE A 445 3.63 1.94 -29.90
C ILE A 445 3.96 1.68 -28.42
N GLU A 446 4.11 0.41 -28.02
CA GLU A 446 4.45 0.05 -26.64
C GLU A 446 5.85 0.54 -26.24
N ALA A 447 6.84 0.35 -27.11
CA ALA A 447 8.21 0.78 -26.84
C ALA A 447 8.26 2.29 -26.60
N TYR A 448 7.57 3.07 -27.45
CA TYR A 448 7.50 4.52 -27.31
C TYR A 448 6.75 4.94 -26.03
N GLU A 449 5.58 4.36 -25.73
CA GLU A 449 4.84 4.74 -24.52
C GLU A 449 5.63 4.40 -23.24
N ARG A 450 6.35 3.28 -23.23
CA ARG A 450 7.20 2.89 -22.09
C ARG A 450 8.38 3.83 -21.92
N ASP A 451 8.97 4.30 -23.01
CA ASP A 451 10.04 5.29 -22.97
C ASP A 451 9.58 6.60 -22.32
N ILE A 452 8.40 7.12 -22.71
CA ILE A 452 7.89 8.41 -22.21
C ILE A 452 7.16 8.32 -20.86
N SER A 453 6.51 7.20 -20.57
CA SER A 453 5.60 7.08 -19.43
C SER A 453 5.93 5.93 -18.49
N GLY A 454 6.95 5.12 -18.78
CA GLY A 454 7.32 3.92 -18.01
C GLY A 454 6.23 2.84 -17.94
N ARG A 455 5.13 2.98 -18.69
CA ARG A 455 3.98 2.07 -18.71
C ARG A 455 3.43 1.97 -20.14
N PHE A 456 2.57 0.99 -20.35
CA PHE A 456 1.79 0.84 -21.58
C PHE A 456 0.32 0.83 -21.19
N THR A 457 -0.40 1.91 -21.46
CA THR A 457 -1.78 2.13 -20.98
C THR A 457 -2.64 2.82 -22.02
N TYR A 458 -2.11 3.83 -22.72
CA TYR A 458 -2.87 4.69 -23.63
C TYR A 458 -2.52 4.49 -25.10
N GLY A 459 -1.35 3.95 -25.41
CA GLY A 459 -0.84 3.86 -26.78
C GLY A 459 -1.77 3.07 -27.70
N LEU A 460 -2.25 1.92 -27.23
CA LEU A 460 -3.14 1.07 -28.04
C LEU A 460 -4.50 1.74 -28.31
N SER A 461 -5.09 2.39 -27.31
CA SER A 461 -6.33 3.15 -27.51
C SER A 461 -6.12 4.36 -28.41
N ALA A 462 -5.01 5.08 -28.26
CA ALA A 462 -4.72 6.25 -29.07
C ALA A 462 -4.52 5.88 -30.55
N ALA A 463 -3.82 4.77 -30.82
CA ALA A 463 -3.69 4.22 -32.18
C ALA A 463 -5.06 3.78 -32.73
N PHE A 464 -5.83 3.01 -31.94
CA PHE A 464 -7.14 2.54 -32.36
C PHE A 464 -8.14 3.67 -32.62
N ASP A 465 -8.11 4.77 -31.86
CA ASP A 465 -9.03 5.89 -32.09
C ASP A 465 -8.66 6.74 -33.32
N GLY A 466 -7.42 6.65 -33.81
CA GLY A 466 -6.89 7.50 -34.88
C GLY A 466 -6.51 6.79 -36.17
N MET A 467 -6.32 5.46 -36.14
CA MET A 467 -5.77 4.64 -37.22
C MET A 467 -6.60 3.37 -37.41
N ILE A 468 -6.35 2.64 -38.49
CA ILE A 468 -6.99 1.36 -38.79
C ILE A 468 -6.08 0.23 -38.36
N ARG A 469 -6.55 -0.64 -37.46
CA ARG A 469 -5.83 -1.88 -37.12
C ARG A 469 -6.11 -2.94 -38.17
N VAL A 470 -5.13 -3.24 -39.02
CA VAL A 470 -5.29 -4.17 -40.14
C VAL A 470 -5.04 -5.62 -39.75
N ASP A 471 -4.26 -5.86 -38.71
CA ASP A 471 -4.00 -7.18 -38.17
C ASP A 471 -3.64 -7.12 -36.67
N LYS A 472 -3.16 -8.24 -36.10
CA LYS A 472 -2.80 -8.31 -34.68
C LYS A 472 -1.69 -7.33 -34.29
N GLU A 473 -0.72 -7.09 -35.16
CA GLU A 473 0.49 -6.33 -34.84
C GLU A 473 0.53 -4.96 -35.51
N THR A 474 -0.31 -4.67 -36.50
CA THR A 474 -0.14 -3.52 -37.39
C THR A 474 -1.33 -2.55 -37.38
N PHE A 475 -1.04 -1.26 -37.28
CA PHE A 475 -1.93 -0.14 -37.56
C PHE A 475 -1.44 0.61 -38.82
N VAL A 476 -2.39 1.12 -39.61
CA VAL A 476 -2.11 1.96 -40.78
C VAL A 476 -2.96 3.22 -40.74
N HIS A 477 -2.46 4.28 -41.36
CA HIS A 477 -3.19 5.54 -41.52
C HIS A 477 -4.47 5.32 -42.33
N ASN A 478 -5.51 6.10 -42.04
CA ASN A 478 -6.85 5.92 -42.64
C ASN A 478 -6.85 5.98 -44.18
N ASP A 479 -5.96 6.80 -44.75
CA ASP A 479 -5.85 6.99 -46.21
C ASP A 479 -5.24 5.78 -46.94
N MET A 480 -4.66 4.82 -46.20
CA MET A 480 -4.09 3.59 -46.77
C MET A 480 -5.16 2.54 -47.09
N VAL A 481 -6.38 2.69 -46.56
CA VAL A 481 -7.44 1.67 -46.68
C VAL A 481 -8.67 2.27 -47.34
N SER A 482 -9.16 1.62 -48.39
CA SER A 482 -10.40 1.99 -49.07
C SER A 482 -11.48 0.94 -48.81
N PHE A 483 -12.62 1.36 -48.28
CA PHE A 483 -13.75 0.48 -47.95
C PHE A 483 -14.97 0.76 -48.83
N ASP A 484 -15.54 -0.30 -49.42
CA ASP A 484 -16.92 -0.29 -49.92
C ASP A 484 -17.88 -0.47 -48.73
N VAL A 485 -18.17 0.64 -48.05
CA VAL A 485 -18.91 0.65 -46.78
C VAL A 485 -20.27 -0.06 -46.90
N GLU A 486 -21.00 0.16 -48.00
CA GLU A 486 -22.32 -0.44 -48.19
C GLU A 486 -22.25 -1.95 -48.41
N ALA A 487 -21.31 -2.43 -49.22
CA ALA A 487 -21.13 -3.87 -49.43
C ALA A 487 -20.64 -4.58 -48.17
N ILE A 488 -19.79 -3.93 -47.36
CA ILE A 488 -19.30 -4.48 -46.09
C ILE A 488 -20.43 -4.53 -45.05
N ASP A 489 -21.22 -3.47 -44.90
CA ASP A 489 -22.37 -3.47 -43.98
C ASP A 489 -23.37 -4.57 -44.36
N TYR A 490 -23.65 -4.75 -45.67
CA TYR A 490 -24.45 -5.88 -46.14
C TYR A 490 -23.82 -7.23 -45.76
N ALA A 491 -22.50 -7.38 -45.88
CA ALA A 491 -21.81 -8.59 -45.47
C ALA A 491 -21.92 -8.87 -43.96
N ILE A 492 -21.80 -7.83 -43.12
CA ILE A 492 -21.96 -7.93 -41.67
C ILE A 492 -23.40 -8.31 -41.30
N SER A 493 -24.41 -7.79 -42.01
CA SER A 493 -25.83 -8.07 -41.74
C SER A 493 -26.22 -9.55 -41.86
N MET A 494 -25.43 -10.34 -42.61
CA MET A 494 -25.61 -11.79 -42.71
C MET A 494 -25.26 -12.53 -41.40
N TYR A 495 -24.45 -11.92 -40.55
CA TYR A 495 -24.02 -12.44 -39.24
C TYR A 495 -24.71 -11.73 -38.08
N VAL A 496 -24.86 -10.41 -38.19
CA VAL A 496 -25.37 -9.53 -37.14
C VAL A 496 -26.73 -9.00 -37.57
N GLN A 497 -27.78 -9.59 -37.00
CA GLN A 497 -29.15 -9.11 -37.16
C GLN A 497 -29.51 -8.25 -35.94
N ASN A 498 -30.65 -8.46 -35.29
CA ASN A 498 -31.04 -7.72 -34.10
C ASN A 498 -30.45 -8.33 -32.81
N SER A 499 -29.14 -8.54 -32.77
CA SER A 499 -28.45 -9.11 -31.60
C SER A 499 -27.04 -8.55 -31.41
N VAL A 500 -26.49 -8.77 -30.21
CA VAL A 500 -25.08 -8.54 -29.89
C VAL A 500 -24.32 -9.81 -30.25
N VAL A 501 -23.34 -9.70 -31.15
CA VAL A 501 -22.56 -10.85 -31.66
C VAL A 501 -21.09 -10.65 -31.31
N PRO A 502 -20.40 -11.64 -30.72
CA PRO A 502 -18.98 -11.50 -30.40
C PRO A 502 -18.14 -11.34 -31.66
N LEU A 503 -17.15 -10.44 -31.62
CA LEU A 503 -16.19 -10.25 -32.72
C LEU A 503 -15.48 -11.56 -33.10
N ALA A 504 -15.20 -12.41 -32.11
CA ALA A 504 -14.50 -13.68 -32.29
C ALA A 504 -15.34 -14.79 -32.97
N ASP A 505 -16.66 -14.61 -33.07
CA ASP A 505 -17.55 -15.58 -33.69
C ASP A 505 -17.67 -15.39 -35.20
N ILE A 506 -17.28 -14.22 -35.73
CA ILE A 506 -17.20 -13.98 -37.18
C ILE A 506 -15.86 -14.53 -37.69
N LYS A 507 -15.91 -15.78 -38.15
CA LYS A 507 -14.72 -16.57 -38.58
C LYS A 507 -14.55 -16.68 -40.09
N SER A 508 -15.57 -16.32 -40.86
CA SER A 508 -15.55 -16.38 -42.32
C SER A 508 -15.79 -14.99 -42.89
N PHE A 509 -14.98 -14.61 -43.88
CA PHE A 509 -15.06 -13.33 -44.57
C PHE A 509 -15.35 -13.50 -46.06
N THR A 510 -15.85 -14.66 -46.48
CA THR A 510 -16.09 -15.00 -47.89
C THR A 510 -17.09 -14.09 -48.60
N SER A 511 -18.01 -13.48 -47.84
CA SER A 511 -18.99 -12.52 -48.36
C SER A 511 -18.52 -11.07 -48.35
N PHE A 512 -17.38 -10.79 -47.74
CA PHE A 512 -16.86 -9.43 -47.64
C PHE A 512 -16.17 -9.04 -48.95
N PRO A 513 -16.34 -7.78 -49.41
CA PRO A 513 -15.65 -7.29 -50.59
C PRO A 513 -14.13 -7.25 -50.35
N TYR A 514 -13.36 -7.34 -51.44
CA TYR A 514 -11.90 -7.24 -51.38
C TYR A 514 -11.47 -5.83 -50.95
N VAL A 515 -10.52 -5.79 -50.01
CA VAL A 515 -9.81 -4.57 -49.60
C VAL A 515 -8.37 -4.73 -50.07
N GLU A 516 -7.87 -3.78 -50.85
CA GLU A 516 -6.52 -3.81 -51.41
C GLU A 516 -5.48 -3.92 -50.28
N ASP A 517 -4.50 -4.81 -50.45
CA ASP A 517 -3.41 -5.12 -49.51
C ASP A 517 -3.78 -5.60 -48.09
N PHE A 518 -5.05 -5.58 -47.69
CA PHE A 518 -5.49 -5.90 -46.33
C PHE A 518 -6.55 -7.02 -46.30
N PRO A 519 -6.12 -8.30 -46.17
CA PRO A 519 -7.06 -9.41 -46.01
C PRO A 519 -7.93 -9.29 -44.76
N TRP A 520 -9.22 -9.58 -44.91
CA TRP A 520 -10.16 -9.54 -43.79
C TRP A 520 -9.78 -10.48 -42.66
N ASN A 521 -9.86 -9.93 -41.45
CA ASN A 521 -9.73 -10.62 -40.18
C ASN A 521 -10.50 -9.84 -39.11
N SER A 522 -10.59 -10.37 -37.89
CA SER A 522 -11.40 -9.76 -36.84
C SER A 522 -10.87 -8.39 -36.38
N PHE A 523 -9.59 -8.06 -36.53
CA PHE A 523 -9.04 -6.75 -36.17
C PHE A 523 -9.43 -5.67 -37.19
N LEU A 524 -9.35 -6.00 -38.49
CA LEU A 524 -9.82 -5.11 -39.56
C LEU A 524 -11.34 -4.89 -39.45
N LEU A 525 -12.09 -5.95 -39.14
CA LEU A 525 -13.53 -5.87 -38.89
C LEU A 525 -13.88 -4.94 -37.72
N ASP A 526 -13.17 -5.06 -36.59
CA ASP A 526 -13.37 -4.21 -35.42
C ASP A 526 -13.09 -2.74 -35.74
N SER A 527 -11.98 -2.47 -36.43
CA SER A 527 -11.63 -1.12 -36.88
C SER A 527 -12.68 -0.55 -37.85
N PHE A 528 -13.14 -1.34 -38.82
CA PHE A 528 -14.20 -0.92 -39.74
C PHE A 528 -15.50 -0.57 -39.00
N CYS A 529 -15.94 -1.41 -38.06
CA CYS A 529 -17.14 -1.18 -37.26
C CYS A 529 -17.01 0.04 -36.33
N SER A 530 -15.79 0.34 -35.86
CA SER A 530 -15.51 1.48 -34.99
C SER A 530 -15.52 2.82 -35.73
N HIS A 531 -15.07 2.85 -36.99
CA HIS A 531 -14.80 4.11 -37.70
C HIS A 531 -15.67 4.37 -38.94
N TYR A 532 -16.08 3.33 -39.67
CA TYR A 532 -16.64 3.47 -41.03
C TYR A 532 -18.07 2.97 -41.20
N SER A 533 -18.46 1.91 -40.50
CA SER A 533 -19.79 1.29 -40.66
C SER A 533 -20.92 2.30 -40.44
N LYS A 534 -21.95 2.24 -41.29
CA LYS A 534 -23.17 3.06 -41.17
C LYS A 534 -24.25 2.32 -40.38
N GLU A 535 -24.23 0.99 -40.38
CA GLU A 535 -25.27 0.15 -39.78
C GLU A 535 -24.86 -0.52 -38.46
N PHE A 536 -23.55 -0.67 -38.20
CA PHE A 536 -23.02 -1.42 -37.06
C PHE A 536 -22.01 -0.61 -36.25
N ARG A 537 -21.80 -1.04 -35.01
CA ARG A 537 -20.77 -0.54 -34.09
C ARG A 537 -20.11 -1.72 -33.39
N SER A 538 -18.88 -1.54 -32.94
CA SER A 538 -18.23 -2.45 -32.01
C SER A 538 -17.95 -1.78 -30.67
N MET A 539 -17.80 -2.59 -29.62
CA MET A 539 -17.42 -2.14 -28.27
C MET A 539 -16.71 -3.29 -27.55
N GLY A 540 -15.78 -2.94 -26.66
CA GLY A 540 -14.90 -3.87 -25.93
C GLY A 540 -13.48 -3.31 -25.79
N GLY A 541 -13.11 -2.40 -26.69
CA GLY A 541 -11.85 -1.68 -26.71
C GLY A 541 -10.68 -2.54 -27.20
N PRO A 542 -9.63 -1.93 -27.73
CA PRO A 542 -8.58 -2.71 -28.36
C PRO A 542 -7.80 -3.49 -27.28
N ALA A 543 -7.76 -4.81 -27.43
CA ALA A 543 -6.89 -5.67 -26.65
C ALA A 543 -5.57 -5.92 -27.39
N LYS A 544 -4.46 -5.97 -26.65
CA LYS A 544 -3.12 -6.11 -27.25
C LYS A 544 -2.99 -7.42 -28.04
N GLN A 545 -3.32 -8.54 -27.40
CA GLN A 545 -2.97 -9.89 -27.91
C GLN A 545 -4.13 -10.62 -28.59
N ASP A 546 -5.37 -10.27 -28.27
CA ASP A 546 -6.57 -11.00 -28.67
C ASP A 546 -7.62 -10.03 -29.19
N ILE A 547 -8.56 -10.54 -29.98
CA ILE A 547 -9.79 -9.82 -30.31
C ILE A 547 -10.80 -10.00 -29.17
N ILE A 548 -11.34 -8.89 -28.69
CA ILE A 548 -12.28 -8.84 -27.57
C ILE A 548 -13.35 -7.83 -27.90
N GLY A 549 -14.60 -8.16 -27.60
CA GLY A 549 -15.71 -7.27 -27.88
C GLY A 549 -16.79 -7.93 -28.68
N ALA A 550 -17.76 -7.11 -29.04
CA ALA A 550 -18.90 -7.51 -29.83
C ALA A 550 -19.28 -6.43 -30.84
N ILE A 551 -19.93 -6.88 -31.91
CA ILE A 551 -20.59 -6.06 -32.91
C ILE A 551 -22.09 -6.06 -32.63
N TYR A 552 -22.72 -4.91 -32.84
CA TYR A 552 -24.15 -4.73 -32.66
C TYR A 552 -24.68 -3.70 -33.66
N PRO A 553 -25.99 -3.75 -34.00
CA PRO A 553 -26.61 -2.73 -34.85
C PRO A 553 -26.59 -1.34 -34.19
N ILE A 554 -26.37 -0.30 -34.97
CA ILE A 554 -26.26 1.09 -34.50
C ILE A 554 -27.52 1.60 -33.78
N HIS A 555 -28.69 1.02 -34.08
CA HIS A 555 -29.94 1.38 -33.41
C HIS A 555 -30.03 0.85 -31.97
N MET A 556 -29.14 -0.08 -31.57
CA MET A 556 -29.00 -0.49 -30.17
C MET A 556 -28.08 0.49 -29.44
N THR A 557 -28.61 1.12 -28.40
CA THR A 557 -27.87 2.08 -27.58
C THR A 557 -27.41 1.44 -26.29
N PHE A 558 -26.12 1.60 -25.97
CA PHE A 558 -25.50 1.10 -24.74
C PHE A 558 -24.74 2.23 -24.06
N ASP A 559 -24.97 2.42 -22.76
CA ASP A 559 -24.30 3.47 -21.98
C ASP A 559 -22.82 3.14 -21.73
N ASN A 560 -22.51 1.85 -21.66
CA ASN A 560 -21.19 1.33 -21.38
C ASN A 560 -21.09 -0.15 -21.76
N TYR A 561 -19.88 -0.71 -21.70
CA TYR A 561 -19.64 -2.10 -22.05
C TYR A 561 -20.39 -3.11 -21.16
N THR A 562 -20.62 -2.78 -19.89
CA THR A 562 -21.42 -3.62 -18.97
C THR A 562 -22.85 -3.78 -19.45
N SER A 563 -23.49 -2.70 -19.94
CA SER A 563 -24.85 -2.75 -20.48
C SER A 563 -24.96 -3.58 -21.77
N LEU A 564 -23.93 -3.55 -22.62
CA LEU A 564 -23.84 -4.41 -23.80
C LEU A 564 -23.69 -5.88 -23.42
N LEU A 565 -22.81 -6.19 -22.48
CA LEU A 565 -22.65 -7.56 -21.96
C LEU A 565 -23.96 -8.06 -21.34
N ALA A 566 -24.70 -7.21 -20.63
CA ALA A 566 -26.00 -7.58 -20.08
C ALA A 566 -27.00 -7.97 -21.17
N LYS A 567 -27.05 -7.23 -22.28
CA LYS A 567 -27.89 -7.58 -23.43
C LYS A 567 -27.47 -8.90 -24.07
N ALA A 568 -26.16 -9.14 -24.22
CA ALA A 568 -25.63 -10.41 -24.70
C ALA A 568 -25.99 -11.60 -23.78
N ALA A 569 -25.85 -11.44 -22.46
CA ALA A 569 -26.22 -12.46 -21.49
C ALA A 569 -27.74 -12.73 -21.48
N ALA A 570 -28.56 -11.68 -21.50
CA ALA A 570 -30.01 -11.80 -21.57
C ALA A 570 -30.44 -12.58 -22.83
N GLY A 571 -29.89 -12.22 -23.99
CA GLY A 571 -30.19 -12.85 -25.29
C GLY A 571 -29.57 -14.23 -25.51
N SER A 572 -28.63 -14.68 -24.65
CA SER A 572 -27.97 -15.99 -24.81
C SER A 572 -28.88 -17.20 -24.61
N GLY A 573 -30.03 -17.03 -23.95
CA GLY A 573 -30.90 -18.14 -23.51
C GLY A 573 -30.31 -19.02 -22.40
N LEU A 574 -29.09 -18.74 -21.93
CA LEU A 574 -28.43 -19.50 -20.88
C LEU A 574 -28.92 -19.10 -19.48
N GLU A 575 -28.68 -19.94 -18.49
CA GLU A 575 -28.95 -19.62 -17.08
C GLU A 575 -28.07 -18.44 -16.62
N LEU A 576 -28.69 -17.41 -16.03
CA LEU A 576 -28.00 -16.19 -15.57
C LEU A 576 -27.29 -16.41 -14.23
N THR A 577 -26.33 -17.33 -14.21
CA THR A 577 -25.43 -17.57 -13.07
C THR A 577 -24.01 -17.11 -13.38
N GLU A 578 -23.25 -16.81 -12.33
CA GLU A 578 -21.86 -16.37 -12.46
C GLU A 578 -21.00 -17.38 -13.23
N LYS A 579 -21.18 -18.68 -12.95
CA LYS A 579 -20.44 -19.73 -13.65
C LYS A 579 -20.81 -19.80 -15.12
N THR A 580 -22.10 -19.94 -15.43
CA THR A 580 -22.56 -20.18 -16.81
C THR A 580 -22.25 -19.00 -17.72
N ILE A 581 -22.61 -17.78 -17.31
CA ILE A 581 -22.35 -16.58 -18.12
C ILE A 581 -20.86 -16.25 -18.15
N GLY A 582 -20.15 -16.49 -17.04
CA GLY A 582 -18.71 -16.28 -17.00
C GLY A 582 -17.95 -17.18 -17.96
N ASP A 583 -18.33 -18.46 -18.04
CA ASP A 583 -17.75 -19.42 -18.98
C ASP A 583 -18.13 -19.09 -20.43
N PHE A 584 -19.38 -18.70 -20.68
CA PHE A 584 -19.86 -18.24 -22.00
C PHE A 584 -19.05 -17.03 -22.50
N PHE A 585 -18.91 -15.98 -21.69
CA PHE A 585 -18.15 -14.79 -22.10
C PHE A 585 -16.67 -15.07 -22.35
N SER A 586 -16.06 -15.95 -21.57
CA SER A 586 -14.68 -16.37 -21.80
C SER A 586 -14.54 -17.19 -23.08
N ALA A 587 -15.46 -18.12 -23.35
CA ALA A 587 -15.42 -18.97 -24.54
C ALA A 587 -15.60 -18.17 -25.85
N HIS A 588 -16.46 -17.14 -25.82
CA HIS A 588 -16.79 -16.31 -26.98
C HIS A 588 -15.99 -15.00 -27.04
N LYS A 589 -14.98 -14.83 -26.18
CA LYS A 589 -14.10 -13.63 -26.12
C LYS A 589 -14.85 -12.30 -25.97
N TYR A 590 -15.93 -12.28 -25.19
CA TYR A 590 -16.55 -11.03 -24.75
C TYR A 590 -15.64 -10.26 -23.77
N TRP A 591 -14.71 -10.92 -23.08
CA TRP A 591 -13.79 -10.24 -22.15
C TRP A 591 -12.47 -10.99 -21.97
N LEU A 592 -11.46 -10.31 -21.42
CA LEU A 592 -10.20 -10.92 -20.98
C LEU A 592 -10.22 -11.34 -19.51
N ARG A 593 -11.00 -10.64 -18.69
CA ARG A 593 -11.09 -10.85 -17.24
C ARG A 593 -12.53 -10.71 -16.78
N ARG A 594 -12.95 -11.56 -15.84
CA ARG A 594 -14.27 -11.51 -15.20
C ARG A 594 -14.36 -10.22 -14.37
N SER A 595 -14.87 -9.16 -14.97
CA SER A 595 -15.06 -7.87 -14.31
C SER A 595 -16.54 -7.51 -14.33
N LYS A 596 -17.05 -7.01 -13.21
CA LYS A 596 -18.45 -6.56 -13.06
C LYS A 596 -19.53 -7.59 -13.42
N LEU A 597 -19.24 -8.89 -13.34
CA LEU A 597 -20.20 -9.94 -13.71
C LEU A 597 -21.50 -9.87 -12.90
N ASN A 598 -21.43 -9.54 -11.61
CA ASN A 598 -22.64 -9.37 -10.79
C ASN A 598 -23.55 -8.24 -11.29
N GLU A 599 -22.96 -7.13 -11.73
CA GLU A 599 -23.69 -5.99 -12.32
C GLU A 599 -24.30 -6.38 -13.68
N VAL A 600 -23.55 -7.10 -14.51
CA VAL A 600 -24.05 -7.67 -15.78
C VAL A 600 -25.25 -8.58 -15.52
N LEU A 601 -25.16 -9.50 -14.56
CA LEU A 601 -26.20 -10.47 -14.26
C LEU A 601 -27.48 -9.80 -13.75
N ALA A 602 -27.35 -8.85 -12.82
CA ALA A 602 -28.49 -8.09 -12.31
C ALA A 602 -29.21 -7.36 -13.45
N THR A 603 -28.45 -6.67 -14.30
CA THR A 603 -29.00 -5.94 -15.46
C THR A 603 -29.64 -6.89 -16.47
N ALA A 604 -29.03 -8.04 -16.75
CA ALA A 604 -29.57 -9.04 -17.67
C ALA A 604 -30.87 -9.67 -17.14
N GLN A 605 -30.99 -9.89 -15.82
CA GLN A 605 -32.21 -10.38 -15.19
C GLN A 605 -33.35 -9.38 -15.36
N GLU A 606 -33.09 -8.09 -15.12
CA GLU A 606 -34.09 -7.03 -15.35
C GLU A 606 -34.56 -6.97 -16.80
N MET A 607 -33.64 -7.15 -17.76
CA MET A 607 -33.98 -7.19 -19.19
C MET A 607 -34.93 -8.36 -19.51
N ARG A 608 -34.63 -9.58 -19.03
CA ARG A 608 -35.51 -10.75 -19.25
C ARG A 608 -36.89 -10.57 -18.63
N LEU A 609 -36.95 -10.02 -17.41
CA LEU A 609 -38.23 -9.76 -16.74
C LEU A 609 -39.09 -8.74 -17.51
N LYS A 610 -38.50 -7.69 -18.10
CA LYS A 610 -39.20 -6.71 -18.93
C LYS A 610 -39.69 -7.31 -20.26
N GLU A 611 -38.90 -8.17 -20.89
CA GLU A 611 -39.29 -8.89 -22.11
C GLU A 611 -40.45 -9.88 -21.82
N GLU A 612 -40.41 -10.60 -20.71
CA GLU A 612 -41.52 -11.48 -20.28
C GLU A 612 -42.80 -10.69 -19.98
N GLN A 613 -42.71 -9.54 -19.29
CA GLN A 613 -43.86 -8.70 -18.99
C GLN A 613 -44.47 -8.03 -20.23
N SER A 614 -43.69 -7.77 -21.27
CA SER A 614 -44.19 -7.22 -22.54
C SER A 614 -44.84 -8.29 -23.42
N LEU A 615 -44.36 -9.53 -23.37
CA LEU A 615 -44.98 -10.68 -24.04
C LEU A 615 -46.32 -11.10 -23.41
N VAL A 616 -46.55 -10.82 -22.12
CA VAL A 616 -47.82 -11.11 -21.42
C VAL A 616 -48.90 -10.02 -21.65
N ARG A 617 -48.53 -8.87 -22.22
CA ARG A 617 -49.44 -7.74 -22.51
C ARG A 617 -49.92 -7.66 -23.97
N ILE A 618 -49.46 -8.58 -24.82
CA ILE A 618 -49.92 -8.79 -26.21
C ILE A 618 -50.82 -10.02 -26.20
#